data_AF-A0A970XGN9-F1
#
_entry.id   AF-A0A970XGN9-F1
#
_cell.length_a   1.000
_cell.length_b   1.000
_cell.length_c   1.000
_cell.angle_alpha   90.00
_cell.angle_beta   90.00
_cell.angle_gamma   90.00
#
_symmetry.space_group_name_H-M   'P 1'
#
loop_
_entity.id
_entity.type
_entity.pdbx_description
1 polymer ?
#
loop_
_entity_poly.entity_id
_entity_poly.type
_entity_poly.pdbx_seq_one_letter_code
_entity_poly.pdbx_strand_id
1 'polypeptide(L)' 'LDRPLKNDADLQRHLGKMVDVRLYKPVERCKIFVGTLLAFDEGTLTLTAGGRARTLNRRDVACIKPYIEI' A
#
# COMPACT_ATOMS: atom_id res chain seq x y z
N LEU A 1 -13.07 0.49 -19.64
CA LEU A 1 -12.11 1.28 -18.83
C LEU A 1 -12.09 0.66 -17.43
N ASP A 2 -11.58 -0.56 -17.33
CA ASP A 2 -11.63 -1.35 -16.09
C ASP A 2 -10.31 -2.10 -16.01
N ARG A 3 -9.25 -1.38 -15.65
CA ARG A 3 -8.02 -2.03 -15.22
C ARG A 3 -8.02 -1.97 -13.69
N PRO A 4 -8.24 -3.09 -12.99
CA PRO A 4 -8.05 -3.12 -11.55
C PRO A 4 -6.63 -2.61 -11.25
N LEU A 5 -6.51 -1.74 -10.25
CA LEU A 5 -5.27 -1.17 -9.69
C LEU A 5 -4.38 -2.27 -9.06
N LYS A 6 -4.03 -3.27 -9.87
CA LYS A 6 -3.11 -4.37 -9.60
C LYS A 6 -1.78 -4.15 -10.33
N ASN A 7 -1.55 -2.94 -10.85
CA ASN A 7 -0.37 -2.62 -11.64
C ASN A 7 0.73 -2.04 -10.75
N ASP A 8 1.80 -2.80 -10.62
CA ASP A 8 3.15 -2.38 -10.21
C ASP A 8 3.55 -1.01 -10.74
N ALA A 9 3.16 -0.71 -11.98
CA ALA A 9 3.45 0.56 -12.64
C ALA A 9 2.85 1.78 -11.90
N ASP A 10 1.70 1.62 -11.24
CA ASP A 10 1.08 2.73 -10.50
C ASP A 10 1.74 2.93 -9.13
N LEU A 11 2.11 1.83 -8.48
CA LEU A 11 2.91 1.85 -7.25
C LEU A 11 4.27 2.51 -7.47
N GLN A 12 4.92 2.21 -8.59
CA GLN A 12 6.20 2.81 -8.94
C GLN A 12 6.11 4.32 -9.12
N ARG A 13 4.98 4.83 -9.62
CA ARG A 13 4.73 6.27 -9.76
C ARG A 13 4.37 6.97 -8.45
N HIS A 14 3.93 6.21 -7.44
CA HIS A 14 3.53 6.72 -6.14
C HIS A 14 4.56 6.42 -5.03
N LEU A 15 5.76 5.98 -5.39
CA LEU A 15 6.88 5.83 -4.46
C LEU A 15 7.18 7.18 -3.79
N GLY A 16 7.22 7.18 -2.45
CA GLY A 16 7.42 8.39 -1.65
C GLY A 16 6.13 9.20 -1.37
N LYS A 17 4.96 8.75 -1.81
CA LYS A 17 3.67 9.41 -1.53
C LYS A 17 2.89 8.69 -0.43
N MET A 18 1.95 9.39 0.20
CA MET A 18 0.99 8.77 1.11
C MET A 18 0.02 7.88 0.33
N VAL A 19 -0.21 6.69 0.85
CA VAL A 19 -1.09 5.67 0.29
C VAL A 19 -1.94 5.05 1.40
N ASP A 20 -3.18 4.73 1.06
CA ASP A 20 -4.09 3.89 1.85
C ASP A 20 -4.01 2.46 1.30
N VAL A 21 -3.55 1.55 2.16
CA VAL A 21 -3.41 0.13 1.89
C VAL A 21 -4.49 -0.63 2.64
N ARG A 22 -5.43 -1.23 1.90
CA ARG A 22 -6.41 -2.15 2.43
C ARG A 22 -5.94 -3.58 2.26
N LEU A 23 -6.07 -4.37 3.31
CA LEU A 23 -5.70 -5.79 3.33
C LEU A 23 -6.94 -6.68 3.21
N TYR A 24 -6.80 -7.83 2.56
CA TYR A 24 -7.81 -8.89 2.56
C TYR A 24 -7.87 -9.58 3.92
N LYS A 25 -6.71 -9.80 4.54
CA LYS A 25 -6.58 -10.39 5.87
C LYS A 25 -6.24 -9.30 6.89
N PRO A 26 -6.88 -9.29 8.08
CA PRO A 26 -6.47 -8.38 9.14
C PRO A 26 -5.03 -8.70 9.57
N VAL A 27 -4.15 -7.70 9.51
CA VAL A 27 -2.79 -7.76 10.06
C VAL A 27 -2.78 -6.88 11.30
N GLU A 28 -2.31 -7.42 12.44
CA GLU A 28 -2.31 -6.69 13.73
C GLU A 28 -3.69 -6.11 14.13
N ARG A 29 -4.78 -6.86 13.86
CA ARG A 29 -6.20 -6.41 14.04
C ARG A 29 -6.64 -5.23 13.17
N CYS A 30 -5.78 -4.72 12.30
CA CYS A 30 -6.10 -3.65 11.35
C CYS A 30 -6.23 -4.18 9.93
N LYS A 31 -7.26 -3.74 9.20
CA LYS A 31 -7.46 -4.07 7.78
C LYS A 31 -7.09 -2.91 6.84
N ILE A 32 -6.80 -1.74 7.41
CA ILE A 32 -6.51 -0.50 6.69
C ILE A 32 -5.24 0.07 7.31
N PHE A 33 -4.27 0.38 6.46
CA PHE A 33 -3.01 1.02 6.83
C PHE A 33 -2.83 2.26 5.97
N VAL A 34 -2.73 3.42 6.61
CA VAL A 34 -2.44 4.69 5.92
C VAL A 34 -1.01 5.07 6.24
N GLY A 35 -0.21 5.33 5.21
CA GLY A 35 1.20 5.63 5.39
C GLY A 35 1.92 6.00 4.10
N THR A 36 3.18 6.40 4.22
CA THR A 36 4.01 6.75 3.07
C THR A 36 4.61 5.50 2.45
N LEU A 37 4.42 5.29 1.15
CA LEU A 37 5.06 4.21 0.42
C LEU A 37 6.57 4.46 0.37
N LEU A 38 7.36 3.65 1.08
CA LEU A 38 8.82 3.77 1.09
C LEU A 38 9.47 2.92 0.00
N ALA A 39 9.06 1.67 -0.11
CA ALA A 39 9.61 0.70 -1.04
C ALA A 39 8.56 -0.34 -1.39
N PHE A 40 8.69 -0.96 -2.55
CA PHE A 40 7.93 -2.15 -2.91
C PHE A 40 8.85 -3.09 -3.67
N ASP A 41 8.55 -4.38 -3.56
CA ASP A 41 9.27 -5.49 -4.16
C ASP A 41 8.27 -6.39 -4.90
N GLU A 42 8.72 -7.47 -5.54
CA GLU A 42 7.85 -8.37 -6.30
C GLU A 42 6.76 -8.99 -5.41
N GLY A 43 7.10 -9.28 -4.15
CA GLY A 43 6.18 -9.93 -3.20
C GLY A 43 5.74 -9.07 -2.02
N THR A 44 6.47 -8.00 -1.70
CA THR A 44 6.33 -7.24 -0.45
C THR A 44 6.24 -5.75 -0.70
N LEU A 45 5.63 -5.04 0.22
CA LEU A 45 5.42 -3.60 0.17
C LEU A 45 5.81 -2.99 1.52
N THR A 46 6.72 -2.04 1.51
CA THR A 46 7.19 -1.33 2.68
C THR A 46 6.60 0.07 2.71
N LEU A 47 5.86 0.37 3.77
CA LEU A 47 5.26 1.68 4.00
C LEU A 47 5.52 2.16 5.42
N THR A 48 5.57 3.47 5.62
CA THR A 48 5.66 4.08 6.95
C THR A 48 4.27 4.45 7.45
N ALA A 49 3.76 3.72 8.43
CA ALA A 49 2.51 4.03 9.12
C ALA A 49 2.81 4.59 10.51
N GLY A 50 2.32 5.79 10.84
CA GLY A 50 2.49 6.40 12.16
C GLY A 50 3.96 6.56 12.60
N GLY A 51 4.86 6.85 11.66
CA GLY A 51 6.30 7.03 11.94
C GLY A 51 7.10 5.72 12.02
N ARG A 52 6.49 4.56 11.79
CA ARG A 52 7.18 3.27 11.80
C ARG A 52 7.09 2.59 10.44
N ALA A 53 8.24 2.18 9.89
CA ALA A 53 8.30 1.38 8.69
C ALA A 53 7.70 -0.02 8.94
N ARG A 54 6.81 -0.44 8.06
CA ARG A 54 6.09 -1.72 8.10
C ARG A 54 6.17 -2.36 6.73
N THR A 55 6.54 -3.63 6.71
CA THR A 55 6.56 -4.45 5.50
C THR A 55 5.31 -5.33 5.50
N LEU A 56 4.54 -5.27 4.41
CA LEU A 56 3.31 -6.01 4.18
C LEU A 56 3.47 -6.91 2.96
N ASN A 57 2.84 -8.08 2.97
CA ASN A 57 2.83 -8.96 1.82
C ASN A 57 1.79 -8.49 0.80
N ARG A 58 2.22 -8.33 -0.44
CA ARG A 58 1.35 -7.86 -1.52
C ARG A 58 0.23 -8.83 -1.85
N ARG A 59 0.42 -10.11 -1.52
CA ARG A 59 -0.60 -11.17 -1.60
C ARG A 59 -1.75 -10.95 -0.62
N ASP A 60 -1.49 -10.33 0.53
CA ASP A 60 -2.50 -10.03 1.54
C ASP A 60 -3.11 -8.63 1.34
N VAL A 61 -2.53 -7.81 0.46
CA VAL A 61 -3.04 -6.50 0.09
C VAL A 61 -4.20 -6.64 -0.91
N ALA A 62 -5.33 -6.05 -0.56
CA ALA A 62 -6.52 -6.00 -1.37
C ALA A 62 -6.52 -4.86 -2.38
N CYS A 63 -6.21 -3.66 -1.92
CA CYS A 63 -6.24 -2.47 -2.75
C CYS A 63 -5.30 -1.43 -2.15
N ILE A 64 -4.58 -0.73 -3.02
CA ILE A 64 -3.72 0.39 -2.67
C ILE A 64 -4.28 1.60 -3.39
N LYS A 65 -4.53 2.67 -2.65
CA LYS A 65 -5.02 3.93 -3.20
C LYS A 65 -4.07 5.05 -2.80
N PRO A 66 -3.68 5.96 -3.71
CA PRO A 66 -2.97 7.17 -3.29
C PRO A 66 -3.87 7.97 -2.34
N TYR A 67 -3.31 8.38 -1.21
CA TYR A 67 -3.97 9.29 -0.29
C TYR A 67 -3.78 10.70 -0.85
N ILE A 68 -4.85 11.24 -1.43
CA ILE A 68 -4.89 12.60 -1.94
C ILE A 68 -5.74 13.38 -0.94
N GLU A 69 -5.11 14.29 -0.19
CA GLU A 69 -5.86 15.37 0.47
C GLU A 69 -6.35 16.30 -0.64
N ILE A 70 -7.68 16.39 -0.77
CA ILE A 70 -8.37 17.34 -1.66
C ILE A 70 -8.90 18.46 -0.77
#